data_AF-A0A817E6Y1-F1
#
_entry.id   AF-A0A817E6Y1-F1
#
_cell.length_a   1.000
_cell.length_b   1.000
_cell.length_c   1.000
_cell.angle_alpha   90.00
_cell.angle_beta   90.00
_cell.angle_gamma   90.00
#
_symmetry.space_group_name_H-M   'P 1'
#
loop_
_entity.id
_entity.type
_entity.pdbx_description
1 polymer ?
#
loop_
_entity_poly.entity_id
_entity_poly.type
_entity_poly.pdbx_seq_one_letter_code
_entity_poly.pdbx_strand_id
1 'polypeptide(L)'
;MNSKKSAVCYLTRIPDSETIQFAEELARDSRLASNVDIYIMVDDNNFQIQSNSLINFIQINNNECISNGYHSSNKLEMNKDCISWDKAIYYFCQIKQNDYSFVWLIEDDSFIPSVDAFFLLHNKYSNENNGGDLICQKNDENLYGDTSAWKWADVVGKFSPPWYHSMVCAIGCSRRLLDKIANYVKQRRFLPFIEYMFNTIAMQNHLKVINPPELSTIVFRENWTWEHVRQRPNNWFHPFKNEHVRRDIRSRMTNTEQMPSHNVGYTENIGYQGYTQYQGPMPQYPYFMPPMYNPPPNNGSVLPSILYYPPNMPPPYPPH
;
A
#
# COMPACT_ATOMS: atom_id res chain seq x y z
N MET A 1 3.78 -8.04 29.57
CA MET A 1 4.43 -8.24 28.27
C MET A 1 4.64 -6.86 27.69
N ASN A 2 5.86 -6.50 27.29
CA ASN A 2 6.06 -5.22 26.58
C ASN A 2 5.24 -5.28 25.29
N SER A 3 4.38 -4.29 25.05
CA SER A 3 3.64 -4.18 23.80
C SER A 3 4.64 -4.16 22.66
N LYS A 4 4.50 -5.05 21.68
CA LYS A 4 5.35 -5.04 20.49
C LYS A 4 5.23 -3.67 19.80
N LYS A 5 6.36 -3.17 19.30
CA LYS A 5 6.43 -1.88 18.60
C LYS A 5 5.72 -1.95 17.25
N SER A 6 5.49 -0.77 16.68
CA SER A 6 5.14 -0.63 15.27
C SER A 6 6.35 -0.17 14.45
N ALA A 7 6.25 -0.29 13.14
CA ALA A 7 7.21 0.29 12.20
C ALA A 7 6.50 1.09 11.11
N VAL A 8 7.24 2.03 10.52
CA VAL A 8 6.89 2.64 9.23
C VAL A 8 8.07 2.49 8.28
N CYS A 9 7.80 2.14 7.04
CA CYS A 9 8.82 1.95 6.01
C CYS A 9 8.43 2.67 4.71
N TYR A 10 9.24 3.65 4.33
CA TYR A 10 9.15 4.27 3.02
C TYR A 10 9.83 3.41 1.96
N LEU A 11 9.15 3.17 0.85
CA LEU A 11 9.58 2.32 -0.25
C LEU A 11 10.12 3.20 -1.37
N THR A 12 11.44 3.31 -1.46
CA THR A 12 12.09 4.23 -2.40
C THR A 12 12.96 3.47 -3.39
N ARG A 13 13.15 4.01 -4.60
CA ARG A 13 14.30 3.57 -5.41
C ARG A 13 15.60 4.14 -4.85
N ILE A 14 15.61 5.47 -4.76
CA ILE A 14 16.62 6.30 -4.12
C ILE A 14 15.83 7.31 -3.31
N PRO A 15 16.03 7.41 -1.99
CA PRO A 15 15.27 8.33 -1.17
C PRO A 15 15.64 9.77 -1.50
N ASP A 16 14.63 10.61 -1.71
CA ASP A 16 14.83 12.04 -1.87
C ASP A 16 14.97 12.75 -0.53
N SER A 17 15.43 14.00 -0.59
CA SER A 17 15.76 14.80 0.58
C SER A 17 14.54 15.12 1.44
N GLU A 18 13.37 15.25 0.82
CA GLU A 18 12.13 15.56 1.51
C GLU A 18 11.56 14.35 2.26
N THR A 19 11.66 13.15 1.68
CA THR A 19 11.29 11.88 2.33
C THR A 19 12.16 11.63 3.56
N ILE A 20 13.49 11.82 3.43
CA ILE A 20 14.43 11.67 4.55
C ILE A 20 14.09 12.65 5.67
N GLN A 21 13.90 13.94 5.33
CA GLN A 21 13.57 14.97 6.31
C GLN A 21 12.28 14.62 7.09
N PHE A 22 11.23 14.18 6.40
CA PHE A 22 9.98 13.82 7.06
C PHE A 22 10.10 12.57 7.94
N ALA A 23 10.86 11.57 7.49
CA ALA A 23 11.14 10.39 8.29
C ALA A 23 11.88 10.77 9.60
N GLU A 24 12.80 11.72 9.55
CA GLU A 24 13.44 12.26 10.75
C GLU A 24 12.47 13.03 11.65
N GLU A 25 11.54 13.81 11.08
CA GLU A 25 10.49 14.49 11.85
C GLU A 25 9.62 13.48 12.62
N LEU A 26 9.21 12.38 11.96
CA LEU A 26 8.50 11.28 12.62
C LEU A 26 9.33 10.64 13.74
N ALA A 27 10.63 10.42 13.50
CA ALA A 27 11.53 9.81 14.48
C ALA A 27 11.76 10.70 15.71
N ARG A 28 11.72 12.03 15.55
CA ARG A 28 11.91 13.00 16.65
C ARG A 28 10.64 13.23 17.47
N ASP A 29 9.46 12.93 16.94
CA ASP A 29 8.21 13.20 17.66
C ASP A 29 8.07 12.29 18.89
N SER A 30 7.98 12.90 20.06
CA SER A 30 7.92 12.19 21.35
C SER A 30 6.74 11.20 21.47
N ARG A 31 5.65 11.41 20.71
CA ARG A 31 4.48 10.53 20.70
C ARG A 31 4.70 9.25 19.90
N LEU A 32 5.72 9.24 19.03
CA LEU A 32 6.06 8.13 18.13
C LEU A 32 7.40 7.47 18.50
N ALA A 33 8.37 8.25 18.99
CA ALA A 33 9.75 7.80 19.21
C ALA A 33 9.90 6.59 20.14
N SER A 34 8.93 6.36 21.03
CA SER A 34 8.95 5.24 21.97
C SER A 34 8.34 3.95 21.42
N ASN A 35 7.50 4.03 20.38
CA ASN A 35 6.64 2.93 19.94
C ASN A 35 6.64 2.68 18.42
N VAL A 36 7.21 3.57 17.61
CA VAL A 36 7.31 3.44 16.15
C VAL A 36 8.76 3.56 15.69
N ASP A 37 9.30 2.50 15.12
CA ASP A 37 10.62 2.54 14.48
C ASP A 37 10.47 3.00 13.01
N ILE A 38 11.32 3.93 12.59
CA ILE A 38 11.25 4.56 11.25
C ILE A 38 12.29 3.95 10.31
N TYR A 39 11.84 3.52 9.14
CA TYR A 39 12.64 2.89 8.10
C TYR A 39 12.51 3.56 6.73
N ILE A 40 13.58 3.49 5.95
CA ILE A 40 13.59 3.78 4.51
C ILE A 40 14.20 2.58 3.79
N MET A 41 13.40 1.90 2.98
CA MET A 41 13.84 0.85 2.07
C MET A 41 14.38 1.47 0.78
N VAL A 42 15.62 1.13 0.43
CA VAL A 42 16.31 1.60 -0.77
C VAL A 42 16.43 0.45 -1.77
N ASP A 43 15.77 0.59 -2.93
CA ASP A 43 15.80 -0.44 -3.98
C ASP A 43 17.13 -0.46 -4.77
N ASP A 44 17.76 0.70 -4.98
CA ASP A 44 19.01 0.76 -5.73
C ASP A 44 20.18 0.22 -4.89
N ASN A 45 20.68 -0.97 -5.23
CA ASN A 45 21.79 -1.62 -4.54
C ASN A 45 23.13 -0.88 -4.66
N ASN A 46 23.24 0.11 -5.54
CA ASN A 46 24.46 0.92 -5.71
C ASN A 46 24.42 2.22 -4.89
N PHE A 47 23.25 2.59 -4.37
CA PHE A 47 23.11 3.79 -3.55
C PHE A 47 23.95 3.66 -2.27
N GLN A 48 24.76 4.68 -2.00
CA GLN A 48 25.60 4.72 -0.80
C GLN A 48 24.83 5.36 0.35
N ILE A 49 24.36 4.52 1.27
CA ILE A 49 23.66 4.97 2.46
C ILE A 49 24.62 5.79 3.33
N GLN A 50 24.19 7.00 3.68
CA GLN A 50 24.83 7.79 4.72
C GLN A 50 24.22 7.40 6.07
N SER A 51 25.07 7.15 7.07
CA SER A 51 24.61 6.80 8.41
C SER A 51 23.73 7.92 8.99
N ASN A 52 22.58 7.55 9.53
CA ASN A 52 21.67 8.46 10.21
C ASN A 52 21.29 7.85 11.57
N SER A 53 21.39 8.61 12.66
CA SER A 53 21.11 8.11 14.00
C SER A 53 19.62 8.06 14.35
N LEU A 54 18.77 8.72 13.54
CA LEU A 54 17.33 8.85 13.80
C LEU A 54 16.49 7.85 13.00
N ILE A 55 16.92 7.51 11.78
CA ILE A 55 16.19 6.64 10.87
C ILE A 55 17.04 5.45 10.42
N ASN A 56 16.38 4.34 10.12
CA ASN A 56 17.05 3.12 9.69
C ASN A 56 16.93 2.96 8.18
N PHE A 57 18.04 3.03 7.46
CA PHE A 57 18.07 2.65 6.05
C PHE A 57 18.20 1.14 5.91
N ILE A 58 17.38 0.55 5.03
CA ILE A 58 17.46 -0.87 4.67
C ILE A 58 17.77 -0.96 3.17
N GLN A 59 18.75 -1.78 2.83
CA GLN A 59 19.10 -2.10 1.45
C GLN A 59 19.38 -3.60 1.39
N ILE A 60 18.49 -4.34 0.71
CA ILE A 60 18.58 -5.79 0.57
C ILE A 60 18.89 -6.14 -0.87
N ASN A 61 19.83 -7.05 -1.08
CA ASN A 61 20.18 -7.51 -2.41
C ASN A 61 19.00 -8.23 -3.08
N ASN A 62 18.78 -7.97 -4.37
CA ASN A 62 17.69 -8.58 -5.14
C ASN A 62 17.75 -10.11 -5.10
N ASN A 63 18.94 -10.69 -5.22
CA ASN A 63 19.13 -12.14 -5.23
C ASN A 63 18.77 -12.78 -3.88
N GLU A 64 18.97 -12.06 -2.78
CA GLU A 64 18.57 -12.54 -1.46
C GLU A 64 17.04 -12.63 -1.37
N CYS A 65 16.31 -11.61 -1.80
CA CYS A 65 14.85 -11.63 -1.82
C CYS A 65 14.31 -12.72 -2.75
N ILE A 66 14.84 -12.80 -3.98
CA ILE A 66 14.43 -13.79 -4.98
C ILE A 66 14.67 -15.22 -4.48
N SER A 67 15.85 -15.51 -3.92
CA SER A 67 16.17 -16.84 -3.40
C SER A 67 15.30 -17.25 -2.20
N ASN A 68 14.73 -16.28 -1.49
CA ASN A 68 13.76 -16.50 -0.42
C ASN A 68 12.29 -16.53 -0.90
N GLY A 69 12.03 -16.37 -2.20
CA GLY A 69 10.68 -16.40 -2.78
C GLY A 69 9.91 -15.08 -2.68
N TYR A 70 10.57 -14.00 -2.27
CA TYR A 70 9.98 -12.67 -2.19
C TYR A 70 10.34 -11.89 -3.46
N HIS A 71 9.51 -12.03 -4.49
CA HIS A 71 9.74 -11.40 -5.80
C HIS A 71 8.43 -11.31 -6.60
N SER A 72 8.46 -10.51 -7.66
CA SER A 72 7.40 -10.35 -8.68
C SER A 72 6.13 -9.62 -8.23
N SER A 73 6.16 -8.96 -7.07
CA SER A 73 5.01 -8.26 -6.51
C SER A 73 4.51 -7.09 -7.38
N ASN A 74 5.30 -6.61 -8.35
CA ASN A 74 4.86 -5.64 -9.36
C ASN A 74 5.31 -5.98 -10.79
N LYS A 75 5.44 -7.28 -11.10
CA LYS A 75 5.92 -7.73 -12.42
C LYS A 75 5.02 -7.30 -13.58
N LEU A 76 3.72 -7.16 -13.31
CA LEU A 76 2.71 -6.73 -14.29
C LEU A 76 2.98 -5.33 -14.83
N GLU A 77 3.48 -4.41 -14.00
CA GLU A 77 3.68 -2.99 -14.38
C GLU A 77 5.13 -2.64 -14.68
N MET A 78 6.09 -3.27 -13.99
CA MET A 78 7.48 -2.77 -13.99
C MET A 78 8.49 -3.67 -14.72
N ASN A 79 8.09 -4.85 -15.21
CA ASN A 79 8.98 -5.86 -15.81
C ASN A 79 10.31 -6.04 -15.04
N LYS A 80 10.25 -5.95 -13.71
CA LYS A 80 11.36 -6.17 -12.78
C LYS A 80 11.00 -7.34 -11.87
N ASP A 81 11.98 -8.18 -11.59
CA ASP A 81 11.74 -9.34 -10.74
C ASP A 81 11.70 -8.99 -9.25
N CYS A 82 12.46 -8.00 -8.80
CA CYS A 82 12.50 -7.57 -7.40
C CYS A 82 12.54 -6.04 -7.32
N ILE A 83 11.70 -5.47 -6.45
CA ILE A 83 11.62 -4.04 -6.15
C ILE A 83 11.55 -3.79 -4.63
N SER A 84 11.46 -2.52 -4.22
CA SER A 84 11.34 -2.10 -2.81
C SER A 84 10.20 -2.79 -2.06
N TRP A 85 9.06 -3.04 -2.72
CA TRP A 85 7.95 -3.82 -2.15
C TRP A 85 8.37 -5.22 -1.74
N ASP A 86 8.99 -5.98 -2.64
CA ASP A 86 9.44 -7.35 -2.36
C ASP A 86 10.42 -7.38 -1.17
N LYS A 87 11.35 -6.43 -1.15
CA LYS A 87 12.37 -6.28 -0.10
C LYS A 87 11.76 -5.95 1.26
N ALA A 88 10.80 -5.02 1.30
CA ALA A 88 10.12 -4.65 2.54
C ALA A 88 9.28 -5.80 3.08
N ILE A 89 8.54 -6.49 2.21
CA ILE A 89 7.75 -7.66 2.61
C ILE A 89 8.68 -8.75 3.14
N TYR A 90 9.79 -9.07 2.47
CA TYR A 90 10.79 -10.02 2.96
C TYR A 90 11.33 -9.61 4.34
N TYR A 91 11.73 -8.35 4.50
CA TYR A 91 12.28 -7.83 5.74
C TYR A 91 11.31 -8.01 6.91
N PHE A 92 10.07 -7.53 6.77
CA PHE A 92 9.08 -7.59 7.87
C PHE A 92 8.43 -8.97 8.05
N CYS A 93 8.43 -9.83 7.02
CA CYS A 93 7.89 -11.18 7.14
C CYS A 93 8.90 -12.19 7.69
N GLN A 94 10.20 -12.04 7.39
CA GLN A 94 11.23 -13.02 7.73
C GLN A 94 12.26 -12.45 8.71
N ILE A 95 13.00 -11.41 8.32
CA ILE A 95 14.11 -10.87 9.12
C ILE A 95 13.62 -10.28 10.45
N LYS A 96 12.47 -9.59 10.42
CA LYS A 96 11.85 -8.87 11.54
C LYS A 96 10.49 -9.45 11.93
N GLN A 97 10.26 -10.74 11.68
CA GLN A 97 8.95 -11.38 11.87
C GLN A 97 8.35 -11.11 13.26
N ASN A 98 9.17 -11.09 14.32
CA ASN A 98 8.68 -11.00 15.69
C ASN A 98 8.84 -9.63 16.35
N ASP A 99 9.47 -8.68 15.68
CA ASP A 99 9.86 -7.40 16.28
C ASP A 99 8.68 -6.41 16.30
N TYR A 100 7.75 -6.54 15.35
CA TYR A 100 6.65 -5.60 15.15
C TYR A 100 5.27 -6.25 15.20
N SER A 101 4.33 -5.60 15.88
CA SER A 101 2.89 -5.94 15.82
C SER A 101 2.20 -5.31 14.61
N PHE A 102 2.71 -4.19 14.12
CA PHE A 102 2.12 -3.41 13.04
C PHE A 102 3.18 -2.74 12.18
N VAL A 103 2.98 -2.70 10.86
CA VAL A 103 3.90 -2.07 9.91
C VAL A 103 3.14 -1.21 8.90
N TRP A 104 3.52 0.06 8.77
CA TRP A 104 3.12 0.91 7.64
C TRP A 104 4.11 0.74 6.49
N LEU A 105 3.61 0.48 5.29
CA LEU A 105 4.37 0.43 4.03
C LEU A 105 3.86 1.56 3.13
N ILE A 106 4.76 2.45 2.70
CA ILE A 106 4.41 3.72 2.06
C ILE A 106 5.31 3.95 0.85
N GLU A 107 4.74 4.10 -0.34
CA GLU A 107 5.47 4.48 -1.57
C GLU A 107 6.01 5.91 -1.47
N ASP A 108 7.13 6.16 -2.15
CA ASP A 108 7.85 7.44 -2.12
C ASP A 108 7.12 8.62 -2.80
N ASP A 109 6.03 8.35 -3.53
CA ASP A 109 5.10 9.35 -4.04
C ASP A 109 3.76 9.43 -3.28
N SER A 110 3.67 8.81 -2.10
CA SER A 110 2.61 9.06 -1.13
C SER A 110 3.00 10.19 -0.18
N PHE A 111 2.19 11.24 -0.13
CA PHE A 111 2.43 12.43 0.69
C PHE A 111 1.60 12.42 1.97
N ILE A 112 2.30 12.47 3.10
CA ILE A 112 1.73 12.71 4.42
C ILE A 112 1.97 14.19 4.80
N PRO A 113 0.92 14.99 5.03
CA PRO A 113 1.05 16.43 5.21
C PRO A 113 1.81 16.84 6.48
N SER A 114 1.69 16.08 7.56
CA SER A 114 2.28 16.40 8.87
C SER A 114 2.49 15.16 9.74
N VAL A 115 3.33 15.32 10.77
CA VAL A 115 3.48 14.31 11.82
C VAL A 115 2.15 14.02 12.52
N ASP A 116 1.30 15.03 12.70
CA ASP A 116 -0.04 14.86 13.29
C ASP A 116 -0.95 13.98 12.42
N ALA A 117 -0.94 14.19 11.10
CA ALA A 117 -1.72 13.36 10.17
C ALA A 117 -1.29 11.88 10.25
N PHE A 118 0.01 11.62 10.40
CA PHE A 118 0.51 10.26 10.64
C PHE A 118 0.06 9.74 12.02
N PHE A 119 0.33 10.49 13.09
CA PHE A 119 0.07 10.08 14.46
C PHE A 119 -1.41 9.75 14.69
N LEU A 120 -2.33 10.61 14.24
CA LEU A 120 -3.77 10.41 14.41
C LEU A 120 -4.24 9.13 13.73
N LEU A 121 -3.81 8.90 12.49
CA LEU A 121 -4.18 7.72 11.71
C LEU A 121 -3.57 6.45 12.32
N HIS A 122 -2.28 6.49 12.65
CA HIS A 122 -1.58 5.38 13.31
C HIS A 122 -2.24 5.02 14.65
N ASN A 123 -2.44 5.98 15.55
CA ASN A 123 -3.01 5.75 16.87
C ASN A 123 -4.44 5.18 16.81
N LYS A 124 -5.23 5.62 15.82
CA LYS A 124 -6.63 5.20 15.66
C LYS A 124 -6.76 3.77 15.16
N TYR A 125 -5.86 3.31 14.27
CA TYR A 125 -6.10 2.08 13.51
C TYR A 125 -5.02 0.99 13.65
N SER A 126 -3.88 1.25 14.28
CA SER A 126 -2.78 0.26 14.42
C SER A 126 -2.83 -0.59 15.70
N ASN A 127 -3.64 -0.20 16.69
CA ASN A 127 -3.73 -0.90 17.97
C ASN A 127 -4.40 -2.28 17.81
N GLU A 128 -3.85 -3.34 18.39
CA GLU A 128 -4.36 -4.71 18.28
C GLU A 128 -5.84 -4.87 18.67
N ASN A 129 -6.35 -4.08 19.62
CA ASN A 129 -7.72 -4.25 20.13
C ASN A 129 -8.79 -3.65 19.21
N ASN A 130 -8.48 -2.53 18.54
CA ASN A 130 -9.46 -1.78 17.74
C ASN A 130 -9.05 -1.60 16.27
N GLY A 131 -7.81 -1.92 15.96
CA GLY A 131 -7.18 -1.74 14.67
C GLY A 131 -7.62 -2.73 13.60
N GLY A 132 -7.08 -2.53 12.40
CA GLY A 132 -7.29 -3.41 11.26
C GLY A 132 -6.10 -4.35 11.08
N ASP A 133 -6.35 -5.53 10.52
CA ASP A 133 -5.27 -6.38 10.06
C ASP A 133 -4.65 -5.85 8.76
N LEU A 134 -5.48 -5.21 7.93
CA LEU A 134 -5.11 -4.41 6.76
C LEU A 134 -5.79 -3.05 6.85
N ILE A 135 -5.03 -1.97 6.70
CA ILE A 135 -5.54 -0.62 6.53
C ILE A 135 -5.16 -0.16 5.13
N CYS A 136 -6.15 0.15 4.30
CA CYS A 136 -5.93 0.54 2.91
C CYS A 136 -7.05 1.47 2.42
N GLN A 137 -6.90 2.05 1.22
CA GLN A 137 -7.86 3.01 0.71
C GLN A 137 -9.25 2.43 0.44
N LYS A 138 -9.33 1.22 -0.12
CA LYS A 138 -10.60 0.53 -0.42
C LYS A 138 -10.47 -0.99 -0.33
N ASN A 139 -11.57 -1.70 -0.54
CA ASN A 139 -11.58 -3.17 -0.59
C ASN A 139 -12.60 -3.65 -1.62
N ASP A 140 -12.30 -3.36 -2.89
CA ASP A 140 -13.20 -3.70 -3.99
C ASP A 140 -13.20 -5.22 -4.20
N GLU A 141 -14.38 -5.79 -4.40
CA GLU A 141 -14.62 -7.23 -4.42
C GLU A 141 -14.97 -7.73 -5.83
N ASN A 142 -14.44 -8.91 -6.17
CA ASN A 142 -14.83 -9.71 -7.32
C ASN A 142 -15.26 -11.10 -6.84
N LEU A 143 -16.56 -11.24 -6.56
CA LEU A 143 -17.17 -12.45 -5.97
C LEU A 143 -17.03 -13.68 -6.86
N TYR A 144 -17.17 -13.50 -8.18
CA TYR A 144 -17.37 -14.60 -9.12
C TYR A 144 -16.13 -14.89 -9.97
N GLY A 145 -15.04 -14.15 -9.77
CA GLY A 145 -13.81 -14.31 -10.54
C GLY A 145 -13.95 -13.84 -11.99
N ASP A 146 -14.75 -12.80 -12.26
CA ASP A 146 -14.86 -12.23 -13.60
C ASP A 146 -13.53 -11.58 -14.00
N THR A 147 -12.91 -12.12 -15.05
CA THR A 147 -11.61 -11.66 -15.54
C THR A 147 -11.71 -10.56 -16.60
N SER A 148 -12.93 -10.12 -16.96
CA SER A 148 -13.17 -9.19 -18.09
C SER A 148 -12.76 -7.75 -17.79
N ALA A 149 -12.73 -7.37 -16.51
CA ALA A 149 -12.38 -6.02 -16.06
C ALA A 149 -11.08 -6.02 -15.25
N TRP A 150 -10.45 -4.84 -15.19
CA TRP A 150 -9.22 -4.62 -14.41
C TRP A 150 -8.15 -5.69 -14.71
N LYS A 151 -7.30 -5.99 -13.73
CA LYS A 151 -6.15 -6.90 -13.85
C LYS A 151 -6.47 -8.33 -13.40
N TRP A 152 -7.75 -8.71 -13.38
CA TRP A 152 -8.20 -9.97 -12.78
C TRP A 152 -7.70 -11.22 -13.49
N ALA A 153 -7.40 -11.14 -14.79
CA ALA A 153 -6.77 -12.24 -15.52
C ALA A 153 -5.44 -12.69 -14.90
N ASP A 154 -4.67 -11.79 -14.29
CA ASP A 154 -3.42 -12.14 -13.61
C ASP A 154 -3.66 -12.92 -12.31
N VAL A 155 -4.82 -12.80 -11.66
CA VAL A 155 -5.11 -13.48 -10.39
C VAL A 155 -5.36 -14.98 -10.57
N VAL A 156 -5.76 -15.40 -11.77
CA VAL A 156 -6.09 -16.79 -12.09
C VAL A 156 -4.91 -17.71 -11.77
N GLY A 157 -5.22 -18.80 -11.05
CA GLY A 157 -4.24 -19.77 -10.60
C GLY A 157 -3.41 -19.34 -9.39
N LYS A 158 -3.46 -18.06 -8.98
CA LYS A 158 -2.81 -17.55 -7.76
C LYS A 158 -3.75 -17.62 -6.54
N PHE A 159 -5.02 -17.29 -6.74
CA PHE A 159 -6.08 -17.39 -5.73
C PHE A 159 -7.36 -17.98 -6.33
N SER A 160 -8.16 -18.67 -5.51
CA SER A 160 -9.56 -18.97 -5.85
C SER A 160 -10.45 -17.76 -5.55
N PRO A 161 -11.53 -17.50 -6.29
CA PRO A 161 -12.50 -16.47 -5.91
C PRO A 161 -13.13 -16.75 -4.52
N PRO A 162 -13.60 -15.71 -3.80
CA PRO A 162 -13.62 -14.30 -4.17
C PRO A 162 -12.22 -13.65 -4.15
N TRP A 163 -12.03 -12.65 -5.02
CA TRP A 163 -10.82 -11.82 -5.08
C TRP A 163 -11.12 -10.41 -4.62
N TYR A 164 -10.11 -9.73 -4.08
CA TYR A 164 -10.24 -8.38 -3.56
C TYR A 164 -9.03 -7.53 -3.95
N HIS A 165 -9.23 -6.22 -4.11
CA HIS A 165 -8.14 -5.31 -4.41
C HIS A 165 -8.30 -3.90 -3.84
N SER A 166 -7.19 -3.17 -3.79
CA SER A 166 -7.09 -1.77 -3.42
C SER A 166 -5.91 -1.10 -4.12
N MET A 167 -5.91 0.24 -4.18
CA MET A 167 -4.65 0.98 -4.29
C MET A 167 -3.85 0.74 -3.01
N VAL A 168 -2.57 0.40 -3.14
CA VAL A 168 -1.69 0.03 -2.00
C VAL A 168 -0.52 0.98 -1.78
N CYS A 169 -0.58 2.19 -2.35
CA CYS A 169 0.49 3.20 -2.24
C CYS A 169 0.83 3.56 -0.78
N ALA A 170 -0.15 3.46 0.12
CA ALA A 170 0.09 3.50 1.55
C ALA A 170 -0.85 2.50 2.26
N ILE A 171 -0.28 1.52 2.95
CA ILE A 171 -1.04 0.51 3.68
C ILE A 171 -0.45 0.24 5.06
N GLY A 172 -1.33 -0.15 5.98
CA GLY A 172 -0.96 -0.64 7.29
C GLY A 172 -1.22 -2.15 7.39
N CYS A 173 -0.24 -2.91 7.86
CA CYS A 173 -0.31 -4.36 7.96
C CYS A 173 -0.05 -4.80 9.40
N SER A 174 -0.99 -5.56 9.96
CA SER A 174 -0.75 -6.26 11.22
C SER A 174 0.24 -7.41 11.05
N ARG A 175 0.83 -7.86 12.17
CA ARG A 175 1.60 -9.09 12.25
C ARG A 175 0.83 -10.30 11.73
N ARG A 176 -0.47 -10.40 12.07
CA ARG A 176 -1.34 -11.50 11.61
C ARG A 176 -1.39 -11.58 10.09
N LEU A 177 -1.57 -10.44 9.41
CA LEU A 177 -1.56 -10.39 7.94
C LEU A 177 -0.19 -10.74 7.37
N LEU A 178 0.88 -10.16 7.92
CA LEU A 178 2.25 -10.44 7.46
C LEU A 178 2.61 -11.93 7.62
N ASP A 179 2.12 -12.62 8.65
CA ASP A 179 2.30 -14.07 8.81
C ASP A 179 1.53 -14.87 7.75
N LYS A 180 0.35 -14.41 7.32
CA LYS A 180 -0.37 -15.04 6.20
C LYS A 180 0.37 -14.86 4.88
N ILE A 181 0.96 -13.69 4.66
CA ILE A 181 1.81 -13.43 3.48
C ILE A 181 3.06 -14.31 3.52
N ALA A 182 3.73 -14.41 4.66
CA ALA A 182 4.90 -15.28 4.83
C ALA A 182 4.57 -16.75 4.53
N ASN A 183 3.40 -17.23 5.00
CA ASN A 183 2.93 -18.57 4.71
C ASN A 183 2.62 -18.78 3.23
N TYR A 184 2.00 -17.79 2.56
CA TYR A 184 1.78 -17.82 1.12
C TYR A 184 3.11 -17.96 0.37
N VAL A 185 4.10 -17.12 0.68
CA VAL A 185 5.43 -17.17 0.04
C VAL A 185 6.13 -18.51 0.29
N LYS A 186 6.02 -19.06 1.51
CA LYS A 186 6.58 -20.39 1.82
C LYS A 186 6.00 -21.49 0.93
N GLN A 187 4.70 -21.42 0.61
CA GLN A 187 4.02 -22.41 -0.21
C GLN A 187 4.22 -22.19 -1.72
N ARG A 188 4.18 -20.94 -2.16
CA ARG A 188 4.07 -20.56 -3.57
C ARG A 188 5.39 -20.10 -4.17
N ARG A 189 6.35 -19.67 -3.33
CA ARG A 189 7.69 -19.22 -3.70
C ARG A 189 7.74 -17.98 -4.59
N PHE A 190 6.71 -17.14 -4.56
CA PHE A 190 6.67 -15.81 -5.18
C PHE A 190 5.64 -14.91 -4.47
N LEU A 191 5.67 -13.60 -4.74
CA LEU A 191 4.62 -12.65 -4.35
C LEU A 191 3.73 -12.33 -5.56
N PRO A 192 2.39 -12.45 -5.43
CA PRO A 192 1.46 -11.99 -6.45
C PRO A 192 1.41 -10.46 -6.51
N PHE A 193 0.72 -9.91 -7.52
CA PHE A 193 0.68 -8.45 -7.69
C PHE A 193 0.02 -7.77 -6.48
N ILE A 194 0.73 -6.77 -5.93
CA ILE A 194 0.45 -6.18 -4.61
C ILE A 194 -0.98 -5.65 -4.47
N GLU A 195 -1.55 -5.04 -5.51
CA GLU A 195 -2.87 -4.38 -5.40
C GLU A 195 -4.01 -5.37 -5.13
N TYR A 196 -3.88 -6.65 -5.47
CA TYR A 196 -4.85 -7.68 -5.07
C TYR A 196 -4.34 -8.64 -3.99
N MET A 197 -3.02 -8.76 -3.81
CA MET A 197 -2.42 -9.69 -2.84
C MET A 197 -2.89 -9.43 -1.41
N PHE A 198 -2.72 -8.20 -0.91
CA PHE A 198 -2.96 -7.88 0.49
C PHE A 198 -4.43 -8.09 0.86
N ASN A 199 -5.32 -7.49 0.08
CA ASN A 199 -6.77 -7.59 0.28
C ASN A 199 -7.26 -9.04 0.15
N THR A 200 -6.84 -9.77 -0.89
CA THR A 200 -7.29 -11.16 -1.09
C THR A 200 -6.81 -12.08 0.03
N ILE A 201 -5.53 -12.00 0.43
CA ILE A 201 -5.00 -12.80 1.54
C ILE A 201 -5.73 -12.45 2.85
N ALA A 202 -5.99 -11.16 3.11
CA ALA A 202 -6.71 -10.72 4.30
C ALA A 202 -8.12 -11.33 4.35
N MET A 203 -8.91 -11.14 3.31
CA MET A 203 -10.30 -11.59 3.26
C MET A 203 -10.43 -13.12 3.31
N GLN A 204 -9.58 -13.86 2.58
CA GLN A 204 -9.59 -15.33 2.59
C GLN A 204 -9.13 -15.94 3.91
N ASN A 205 -8.48 -15.17 4.78
CA ASN A 205 -8.09 -15.58 6.12
C ASN A 205 -8.96 -14.95 7.22
N HIS A 206 -10.12 -14.37 6.85
CA HIS A 206 -11.05 -13.71 7.78
C HIS A 206 -10.37 -12.63 8.65
N LEU A 207 -9.44 -11.90 8.04
CA LEU A 207 -8.76 -10.77 8.68
C LEU A 207 -9.57 -9.49 8.47
N LYS A 208 -9.45 -8.56 9.43
CA LYS A 208 -10.21 -7.31 9.43
C LYS A 208 -9.55 -6.29 8.50
N VAL A 209 -10.25 -5.91 7.44
CA VAL A 209 -9.84 -4.81 6.55
C VAL A 209 -10.55 -3.53 6.99
N ILE A 210 -9.80 -2.42 7.12
CA ILE A 210 -10.33 -1.09 7.42
C ILE A 210 -10.01 -0.16 6.25
N ASN A 211 -11.00 0.64 5.84
CA ASN A 211 -10.86 1.68 4.84
C ASN A 211 -11.07 3.07 5.45
N PRO A 212 -10.00 3.70 5.99
CA PRO A 212 -10.11 4.99 6.65
C PRO A 212 -10.50 6.10 5.66
N PRO A 213 -11.40 7.03 6.03
CA PRO A 213 -11.65 8.22 5.22
C PRO A 213 -10.37 9.06 5.01
N GLU A 214 -9.41 8.98 5.92
CA GLU A 214 -8.12 9.66 5.83
C GLU A 214 -7.24 9.14 4.67
N LEU A 215 -7.50 7.94 4.14
CA LEU A 215 -6.82 7.39 2.96
C LEU A 215 -7.63 7.55 1.66
N SER A 216 -8.79 8.20 1.69
CA SER A 216 -9.68 8.36 0.51
C SER A 216 -9.04 9.13 -0.66
N THR A 217 -7.96 9.87 -0.40
CA THR A 217 -7.18 10.65 -1.37
C THR A 217 -5.97 9.89 -1.93
N ILE A 218 -5.84 8.60 -1.63
CA ILE A 218 -4.90 7.70 -2.30
C ILE A 218 -5.57 7.16 -3.57
N VAL A 219 -5.28 7.78 -4.72
CA VAL A 219 -5.90 7.43 -6.02
C VAL A 219 -4.83 7.25 -7.09
N PHE A 220 -5.14 6.56 -8.20
CA PHE A 220 -4.12 6.25 -9.22
C PHE A 220 -3.47 7.49 -9.86
N ARG A 221 -4.27 8.51 -10.20
CA ARG A 221 -3.82 9.73 -10.86
C ARG A 221 -4.67 10.91 -10.43
N GLU A 222 -4.03 11.90 -9.83
CA GLU A 222 -4.65 13.17 -9.46
C GLU A 222 -3.57 14.27 -9.39
N ASN A 223 -3.97 15.51 -9.64
CA ASN A 223 -3.12 16.70 -9.50
C ASN A 223 -3.47 17.43 -8.21
N TRP A 224 -2.91 16.95 -7.10
CA TRP A 224 -3.12 17.56 -5.80
C TRP A 224 -2.50 18.97 -5.73
N THR A 225 -3.19 19.86 -5.01
CA THR A 225 -2.76 21.26 -4.83
C THR A 225 -2.71 21.58 -3.34
N TRP A 226 -2.08 22.70 -2.99
CA TRP A 226 -2.12 23.24 -1.62
C TRP A 226 -3.54 23.30 -1.06
N GLU A 227 -4.51 23.75 -1.87
CA GLU A 227 -5.89 23.93 -1.43
C GLU A 227 -6.55 22.59 -1.07
N HIS A 228 -6.29 21.53 -1.83
CA HIS A 228 -6.77 20.19 -1.52
C HIS A 228 -6.23 19.68 -0.18
N VAL A 229 -4.92 19.89 0.08
CA VAL A 229 -4.27 19.49 1.33
C VAL A 229 -4.82 20.29 2.51
N ARG A 230 -4.95 21.61 2.34
CA ARG A 230 -5.47 22.53 3.37
C ARG A 230 -6.90 22.16 3.81
N GLN A 231 -7.74 21.72 2.89
CA GLN A 231 -9.12 21.31 3.19
C GLN A 231 -9.20 19.95 3.91
N ARG A 232 -8.17 19.10 3.78
CA ARG A 232 -8.12 17.76 4.38
C ARG A 232 -6.73 17.51 5.00
N PRO A 233 -6.37 18.25 6.05
CA PRO A 233 -5.01 18.27 6.57
C PRO A 233 -4.56 16.93 7.18
N ASN A 234 -5.52 16.07 7.56
CA ASN A 234 -5.28 14.75 8.12
C ASN A 234 -5.27 13.63 7.07
N ASN A 235 -5.56 13.93 5.81
CA ASN A 235 -5.56 12.94 4.75
C ASN A 235 -4.15 12.65 4.25
N TRP A 236 -3.94 11.44 3.73
CA TRP A 236 -2.73 11.09 2.99
C TRP A 236 -3.03 11.11 1.49
N PHE A 237 -2.10 11.60 0.69
CA PHE A 237 -2.35 11.93 -0.72
C PHE A 237 -1.43 11.14 -1.64
N HIS A 238 -1.98 10.61 -2.72
CA HIS A 238 -1.19 10.01 -3.79
C HIS A 238 -1.89 10.28 -5.14
N PRO A 239 -1.13 10.58 -6.21
CA PRO A 239 0.33 10.70 -6.26
C PRO A 239 0.85 12.11 -5.96
N PHE A 240 2.02 12.23 -5.34
CA PHE A 240 2.79 13.46 -5.16
C PHE A 240 4.27 13.19 -5.51
N LYS A 241 4.66 13.45 -6.77
CA LYS A 241 5.98 13.05 -7.29
C LYS A 241 7.09 14.10 -7.14
N ASN A 242 6.74 15.36 -6.87
CA ASN A 242 7.70 16.46 -6.85
C ASN A 242 8.07 16.83 -5.40
N GLU A 243 9.32 16.57 -5.00
CA GLU A 243 9.80 16.85 -3.64
C GLU A 243 9.72 18.34 -3.25
N HIS A 244 9.91 19.28 -4.19
CA HIS A 244 9.80 20.71 -3.89
C HIS A 244 8.36 21.11 -3.58
N VAL A 245 7.38 20.53 -4.27
CA VAL A 245 5.96 20.77 -4.00
C VAL A 245 5.58 20.22 -2.62
N ARG A 246 6.02 18.99 -2.29
CA ARG A 246 5.77 18.40 -0.96
C ARG A 246 6.38 19.25 0.15
N ARG A 247 7.62 19.73 -0.03
CA ARG A 247 8.29 20.64 0.91
C ARG A 247 7.55 21.97 1.06
N ASP A 248 7.19 22.65 -0.03
CA ASP A 248 6.46 23.92 0.00
C ASP A 248 5.11 23.77 0.74
N ILE A 249 4.37 22.69 0.47
CA ILE A 249 3.11 22.41 1.18
C ILE A 249 3.34 22.24 2.68
N ARG A 250 4.33 21.45 3.13
CA ARG A 250 4.61 21.31 4.57
C ARG A 250 5.03 22.62 5.22
N SER A 251 5.86 23.42 4.55
CA SER A 251 6.25 24.75 5.06
C SER A 251 5.06 25.69 5.20
N ARG A 252 4.05 25.60 4.32
CA ARG A 252 2.81 26.38 4.45
C ARG A 252 1.94 25.90 5.59
N MET A 253 1.88 24.58 5.84
CA MET A 253 1.15 24.02 6.99
C MET A 253 1.69 24.58 8.31
N THR A 254 3.02 24.58 8.50
CA THR A 254 3.64 25.08 9.74
C THR A 254 3.46 26.59 9.94
N ASN A 255 3.42 27.37 8.87
CA ASN A 255 3.26 28.83 8.95
C ASN A 255 1.81 29.27 9.17
N THR A 256 0.82 28.47 8.74
CA THR A 256 -0.60 28.84 8.86
C THR A 256 -1.08 28.80 10.31
N GLU A 257 -0.47 27.96 11.15
CA GLU A 257 -0.73 27.93 12.61
C GLU A 257 -0.28 29.21 13.34
N GLN A 258 0.52 30.06 12.68
CA GLN A 258 0.97 31.35 13.22
C GLN A 258 0.13 32.55 12.74
N MET A 259 -0.91 32.35 11.92
CA MET A 259 -1.82 33.44 11.62
C MET A 259 -2.65 33.77 12.86
N PRO A 260 -2.60 35.01 13.39
CA PRO A 260 -3.30 35.39 14.60
C PRO A 260 -4.78 35.08 14.40
N SER A 261 -5.38 34.35 15.34
CA SER A 261 -6.82 34.17 15.40
C SER A 261 -7.46 35.55 15.39
N HIS A 262 -7.88 36.00 14.20
CA HIS A 262 -8.84 37.06 14.12
C HIS A 262 -10.08 36.52 14.79
N ASN A 263 -10.31 37.01 16.02
CA ASN A 263 -11.56 36.95 16.74
C ASN A 263 -12.65 37.53 15.85
N VAL A 264 -13.14 36.73 14.90
CA VAL A 264 -14.41 36.97 14.26
C VAL A 264 -15.42 36.40 15.24
N GLY A 265 -15.95 37.28 16.09
CA GLY A 265 -17.06 36.96 16.97
C GLY A 265 -18.26 36.53 16.14
N TYR A 266 -18.38 35.23 15.90
CA TYR A 266 -19.63 34.63 15.49
C TYR A 266 -20.40 34.31 16.76
N THR A 267 -21.45 35.09 16.98
CA THR A 267 -22.48 34.80 17.96
C THR A 267 -23.14 33.47 17.60
N GLU A 268 -23.11 32.53 18.55
CA GLU A 268 -23.78 31.24 18.46
C GLU A 268 -25.30 31.44 18.34
N ASN A 269 -25.87 30.98 17.24
CA ASN A 269 -27.26 30.59 17.17
C ASN A 269 -27.47 29.68 15.96
N ILE A 270 -27.10 28.41 16.07
CA ILE A 270 -27.58 27.39 15.14
C ILE A 270 -27.89 26.11 15.92
N GLY A 271 -29.16 25.76 15.94
CA GLY A 271 -29.66 24.51 16.49
C GLY A 271 -29.14 23.30 15.70
N TYR A 272 -28.97 22.20 16.43
CA TYR A 272 -28.74 20.89 15.87
C TYR A 272 -29.90 20.50 14.93
N GLN A 273 -29.64 20.51 13.63
CA GLN A 273 -30.39 19.69 12.68
C GLN A 273 -29.49 18.55 12.20
N GLY A 274 -30.03 17.34 12.30
CA GLY A 274 -29.31 16.10 12.02
C GLY A 274 -28.78 16.02 10.60
N TYR A 275 -27.58 15.47 10.47
CA TYR A 275 -27.01 15.07 9.20
C TYR A 275 -27.85 13.94 8.59
N THR A 276 -28.69 14.26 7.62
CA THR A 276 -29.17 13.28 6.65
C THR A 276 -28.02 12.89 5.74
N GLN A 277 -27.72 11.59 5.68
CA GLN A 277 -26.81 11.01 4.68
C GLN A 277 -27.27 11.43 3.28
N TYR A 278 -26.42 12.18 2.58
CA TYR A 278 -26.65 12.53 1.19
C TYR A 278 -26.39 11.27 0.33
N GLN A 279 -27.44 10.51 0.03
CA GLN A 279 -27.43 9.47 -1.01
C GLN A 279 -27.59 10.10 -2.40
N GLY A 280 -26.67 10.99 -2.77
CA GLY A 280 -26.57 11.45 -4.15
C GLY A 280 -26.01 10.34 -5.03
N PRO A 281 -26.47 10.19 -6.29
CA PRO A 281 -25.82 9.28 -7.22
C PRO A 281 -24.36 9.72 -7.38
N MET A 282 -23.43 8.77 -7.23
CA MET A 282 -22.02 9.02 -7.54
C MET A 282 -21.93 9.60 -8.95
N PRO A 283 -21.15 10.68 -9.17
CA PRO A 283 -20.92 11.17 -10.51
C PRO A 283 -20.35 10.02 -11.34
N GLN A 284 -21.07 9.65 -12.40
CA GLN A 284 -20.56 8.71 -13.38
C GLN A 284 -19.44 9.42 -14.12
N TYR A 285 -18.20 9.17 -13.69
CA TYR A 285 -17.05 9.54 -14.47
C TYR A 285 -17.08 8.73 -15.77
N PRO A 286 -17.04 9.36 -16.95
CA PRO A 286 -16.91 8.62 -18.19
C PRO A 286 -15.59 7.84 -18.10
N TYR A 287 -15.70 6.51 -18.15
CA TYR A 287 -14.55 5.65 -18.40
C TYR A 287 -13.91 6.11 -19.71
N PHE A 288 -12.80 6.83 -19.63
CA PHE A 288 -11.92 7.01 -20.76
C PHE A 288 -11.33 5.63 -21.06
N MET A 289 -12.00 4.90 -21.95
CA MET A 289 -11.42 3.70 -22.54
C MET A 289 -10.15 4.14 -23.30
N PRO A 290 -8.98 3.56 -23.01
CA PRO A 290 -7.83 3.75 -23.88
C PRO A 290 -8.19 3.28 -25.29
N PRO A 291 -7.64 3.90 -26.35
CA PRO A 291 -7.94 3.52 -27.72
C PRO A 291 -7.70 2.02 -27.92
N MET A 292 -8.70 1.33 -28.45
CA MET A 292 -8.59 -0.08 -28.78
C MET A 292 -7.43 -0.28 -29.75
N TYR A 293 -6.47 -1.10 -29.33
CA TYR A 293 -5.43 -1.59 -30.20
C TYR A 293 -6.08 -2.54 -31.21
N ASN A 294 -6.25 -2.09 -32.46
CA ASN A 294 -6.63 -2.97 -33.57
C ASN A 294 -5.39 -3.78 -33.99
N PRO A 295 -5.33 -5.09 -33.73
CA PRO A 295 -4.29 -5.90 -34.34
C PRO A 295 -4.46 -5.91 -35.87
N PRO A 296 -3.36 -5.95 -36.64
CA PRO A 296 -3.44 -6.03 -38.09
C PRO A 296 -4.14 -7.31 -38.55
N PRO A 297 -4.78 -7.30 -39.74
CA PRO A 297 -5.51 -8.44 -40.27
C PRO A 297 -4.58 -9.65 -40.41
N ASN A 298 -4.99 -10.75 -39.78
CA ASN A 298 -4.29 -12.02 -39.78
C ASN A 298 -4.52 -12.69 -41.13
N ASN A 299 -3.55 -12.60 -42.05
CA ASN A 299 -3.56 -13.37 -43.29
C ASN A 299 -3.34 -14.84 -42.97
N GLY A 300 -4.38 -15.64 -43.23
CA GLY A 300 -4.46 -17.04 -42.87
C GLY A 300 -3.32 -17.90 -43.40
N SER A 301 -2.82 -18.77 -42.53
CA SER A 301 -2.27 -20.06 -42.92
C SER A 301 -2.81 -21.11 -41.94
N VAL A 302 -3.56 -22.04 -42.50
CA VAL A 302 -4.16 -23.18 -41.80
C VAL A 302 -3.04 -24.19 -41.55
N LEU A 303 -2.76 -24.49 -40.29
CA LEU A 303 -1.96 -25.66 -39.89
C LEU A 303 -2.84 -26.64 -39.11
N PRO A 304 -2.64 -27.96 -39.31
CA PRO A 304 -3.55 -28.98 -38.79
C PRO A 304 -3.39 -29.18 -37.28
N SER A 305 -4.54 -29.40 -36.64
CA SER A 305 -4.69 -29.77 -35.23
C SER A 305 -3.98 -31.09 -34.90
N ILE A 306 -2.95 -31.02 -34.07
CA ILE A 306 -2.34 -32.16 -33.41
C ILE A 306 -2.97 -32.29 -32.01
N LEU A 307 -3.68 -33.39 -31.79
CA LEU A 307 -4.19 -33.81 -30.49
C LEU A 307 -3.02 -34.19 -29.57
N TYR A 308 -2.81 -33.42 -28.51
CA TYR A 308 -1.92 -33.79 -27.41
C TYR A 308 -2.69 -34.65 -26.40
N TYR A 309 -2.29 -35.92 -26.26
CA TYR A 309 -2.60 -36.74 -25.09
C TYR A 309 -1.57 -36.44 -23.99
N PRO A 310 -1.97 -36.24 -22.72
CA PRO A 310 -1.03 -36.17 -21.61
C PRO A 310 -0.49 -37.58 -21.27
N PRO A 311 0.83 -37.75 -21.05
CA PRO A 311 1.39 -39.00 -20.59
C PRO A 311 1.22 -39.19 -19.08
N ASN A 312 0.72 -40.36 -18.70
CA ASN A 312 0.98 -41.08 -17.45
C ASN A 312 0.76 -40.34 -16.11
N MET A 313 -0.47 -40.42 -15.58
CA MET A 313 -0.65 -40.37 -14.12
C MET A 313 -0.43 -41.79 -13.52
N PRO A 314 0.32 -41.92 -12.41
CA PRO A 314 0.41 -43.19 -11.68
C PRO A 314 -0.91 -43.51 -10.95
N PRO A 315 -1.23 -44.81 -10.74
CA PRO A 315 -2.47 -45.24 -10.10
C PRO A 315 -2.52 -44.88 -8.60
N PRO A 316 -3.72 -44.69 -8.03
CA PRO A 316 -3.88 -44.44 -6.60
C PRO A 316 -3.52 -45.69 -5.78
N TYR A 317 -2.86 -45.46 -4.64
CA TYR A 317 -2.57 -46.50 -3.65
C TYR A 317 -3.87 -47.13 -3.09
N PRO A 318 -3.86 -48.42 -2.75
CA PRO A 318 -4.99 -49.07 -2.10
C PRO A 318 -5.07 -48.69 -0.61
N PRO A 319 -6.26 -48.81 0.01
CA PRO A 319 -6.51 -48.36 1.37
C PRO A 319 -5.92 -49.33 2.42
N HIS A 320 -5.26 -48.76 3.43
CA HIS A 320 -5.11 -49.32 4.78
C HIS A 320 -5.21 -48.21 5.82
#